data_AF-A0A7J6AGC1-F1
#
_entry.id   AF-A0A7J6AGC1-F1
#
_cell.length_a   1.000
_cell.length_b   1.000
_cell.length_c   1.000
_cell.angle_alpha   90.00
_cell.angle_beta   90.00
_cell.angle_gamma   90.00
#
_symmetry.space_group_name_H-M   'P 1'
#
loop_
_entity.id
_entity.type
_entity.pdbx_description
1 polymer ?
#
loop_
_entity_poly.entity_id
_entity_poly.type
_entity_poly.pdbx_seq_one_letter_code
_entity_poly.pdbx_strand_id
1 'polypeptide(L)'
;MIDYWFMIFFNLLFTSTPPIMFGIMDREVSAHMLLHLPELYKRGQHTGGYCRTTFWIAILDAFYQSLVCFFVPYWTYKGSDVGIFSLGTPMNTVSLFTIILHLAIEIKSWTVVHWVIMVGSISMFFVVTLAFSALCISCNPPSDPYWIMQQQMKDPVFYLVCILTTVVALLPRFTLHALRGTLVPCDHLKARQIDQLPPERREMWLREWRSLKDLCSSYPSLSSSTRKRSTAAAVHNAA
;
A
#
# COMPACT_ATOMS: atom_id res chain seq x y z
N MET A 1 6.69 5.36 -26.00
CA MET A 1 6.26 3.98 -25.68
C MET A 1 4.75 3.87 -25.52
N ILE A 2 4.08 4.87 -24.95
CA ILE A 2 2.67 4.80 -24.57
C ILE A 2 1.95 6.02 -25.15
N ASP A 3 0.71 5.83 -25.58
CA ASP A 3 -0.16 6.88 -26.13
C ASP A 3 -0.52 7.94 -25.06
N TYR A 4 -0.64 9.20 -25.46
CA TYR A 4 -0.92 10.30 -24.52
C TYR A 4 -2.32 10.21 -23.91
N TRP A 5 -3.34 9.78 -24.66
CA TRP A 5 -4.68 9.52 -24.10
C TRP A 5 -4.62 8.43 -23.07
N PHE A 6 -3.86 7.37 -23.35
CA PHE A 6 -3.68 6.27 -22.42
C PHE A 6 -2.99 6.73 -21.13
N MET A 7 -1.99 7.60 -21.24
CA MET A 7 -1.31 8.17 -20.07
C MET A 7 -2.26 9.03 -19.21
N ILE A 8 -3.16 9.79 -19.85
CA ILE A 8 -4.19 10.58 -19.16
C ILE A 8 -5.14 9.66 -18.39
N PHE A 9 -5.71 8.65 -19.05
CA PHE A 9 -6.60 7.68 -18.39
C PHE A 9 -5.91 6.88 -17.30
N PHE A 10 -4.63 6.52 -17.49
CA PHE A 10 -3.82 5.81 -16.52
C PHE A 10 -3.69 6.56 -15.20
N ASN A 11 -3.37 7.86 -15.28
CA ASN A 11 -3.23 8.68 -14.08
C ASN A 11 -4.57 9.06 -13.46
N LEU A 12 -5.57 9.42 -14.27
CA LEU A 12 -6.85 9.93 -13.76
C LEU A 12 -7.79 8.84 -13.29
N LEU A 13 -7.99 7.78 -14.07
CA LEU A 13 -9.03 6.80 -13.77
C LEU A 13 -8.47 5.58 -13.05
N PHE A 14 -7.40 4.99 -13.59
CA PHE A 14 -6.94 3.68 -13.12
C PHE A 14 -6.15 3.80 -11.81
N THR A 15 -5.26 4.79 -11.69
CA THR A 15 -4.37 4.89 -10.53
C THR A 15 -4.83 5.88 -9.45
N SER A 16 -5.64 6.90 -9.75
CA SER A 16 -6.07 7.87 -8.73
C SER A 16 -7.27 7.40 -7.88
N THR A 17 -8.19 6.63 -8.48
CA THR A 17 -9.42 6.19 -7.80
C THR A 17 -9.12 5.36 -6.54
N PRO A 18 -8.21 4.36 -6.57
CA PRO A 18 -7.93 3.55 -5.39
C PRO A 18 -7.32 4.35 -4.21
N PRO A 19 -6.29 5.20 -4.40
CA PRO A 19 -5.76 6.05 -3.32
C PRO A 19 -6.77 7.04 -2.74
N ILE A 20 -7.63 7.65 -3.56
CA ILE A 20 -8.66 8.58 -3.07
C ILE A 20 -9.62 7.86 -2.13
N MET A 21 -10.12 6.70 -2.56
CA MET A 21 -11.05 5.93 -1.76
C MET A 21 -10.40 5.32 -0.52
N PHE A 22 -9.15 4.90 -0.62
CA PHE A 22 -8.34 4.51 0.53
C PHE A 22 -8.26 5.65 1.56
N GLY A 23 -7.96 6.88 1.12
CA GLY A 23 -7.90 8.04 2.02
C GLY A 23 -9.23 8.38 2.71
N ILE A 24 -10.37 8.06 2.11
CA ILE A 24 -11.70 8.31 2.68
C ILE A 24 -12.14 7.18 3.62
N MET A 25 -11.86 5.93 3.25
CA MET A 25 -12.46 4.75 3.86
C MET A 25 -11.53 3.99 4.80
N ASP A 26 -10.21 4.21 4.75
CA ASP A 26 -9.28 3.51 5.63
C ASP A 26 -9.42 4.02 7.07
N ARG A 27 -9.84 3.11 7.95
CA ARG A 27 -10.00 3.36 9.38
C ARG A 27 -9.21 2.31 10.13
N GLU A 28 -8.12 2.74 10.75
CA GLU A 28 -7.23 1.83 11.47
C GLU A 28 -7.84 1.31 12.77
N VAL A 29 -8.66 2.13 13.43
CA VAL A 29 -9.26 1.89 14.75
C VAL A 29 -10.69 2.44 14.76
N SER A 30 -11.63 1.72 15.37
CA SER A 30 -13.01 2.17 15.51
C SER A 30 -13.13 3.48 16.32
N ALA A 31 -14.12 4.31 15.97
CA ALA A 31 -14.39 5.56 16.69
C ALA A 31 -14.67 5.30 18.20
N HIS A 32 -15.31 4.18 18.52
CA HIS A 32 -15.57 3.76 19.89
C HIS A 32 -14.28 3.62 20.71
N MET A 33 -13.25 3.01 20.13
CA MET A 33 -11.97 2.83 20.81
C MET A 33 -11.17 4.13 20.91
N LEU A 34 -11.19 4.96 19.85
CA LEU A 34 -10.50 6.25 19.87
C LEU A 34 -11.03 7.19 20.96
N LEU A 35 -12.34 7.14 21.25
CA LEU A 35 -12.94 7.91 22.36
C LEU A 35 -12.49 7.42 23.74
N HIS A 36 -12.22 6.12 23.91
CA HIS A 36 -11.79 5.55 25.18
C HIS A 36 -10.27 5.67 25.41
N LEU A 37 -9.46 5.75 24.35
CA LEU A 37 -8.02 5.92 24.42
C LEU A 37 -7.55 7.24 23.79
N PRO A 38 -7.74 8.39 24.48
CA PRO A 38 -7.29 9.70 23.97
C PRO A 38 -5.77 9.79 23.81
N GLU A 39 -5.00 8.87 24.39
CA GLU A 39 -3.55 8.79 24.23
C GLU A 39 -3.13 8.46 22.79
N LEU A 40 -3.94 7.72 22.03
CA LEU A 40 -3.70 7.47 20.61
C LEU A 40 -3.69 8.78 19.81
N TYR A 41 -4.48 9.78 20.23
CA TYR A 41 -4.57 11.07 19.56
C TYR A 41 -3.31 11.94 19.78
N LYS A 42 -2.65 11.82 20.95
CA LYS A 42 -1.42 12.59 21.26
C LYS A 42 -0.30 12.37 20.25
N ARG A 43 -0.22 11.16 19.67
CA ARG A 43 0.76 10.84 18.62
C ARG A 43 0.54 11.65 17.33
N GLY A 44 -0.72 11.95 17.00
CA GLY A 44 -1.07 12.83 15.88
C GLY A 44 -0.71 14.29 16.14
N GLN A 45 -0.88 14.77 17.38
CA GLN A 45 -0.52 16.14 17.77
C GLN A 45 0.99 16.38 17.75
N HIS A 46 1.79 15.40 18.15
CA HIS A 46 3.26 15.50 18.21
C HIS A 46 3.93 14.94 16.94
N THR A 47 3.59 15.45 15.75
CA THR A 47 4.26 15.19 14.44
C THR A 47 4.52 13.70 14.08
N GLY A 48 3.94 12.76 14.82
CA GLY A 48 4.31 11.35 14.80
C GLY A 48 3.67 10.56 13.66
N GLY A 49 2.74 11.19 12.93
CA GLY A 49 2.12 10.62 11.73
C GLY A 49 2.92 10.89 10.46
N TYR A 50 3.47 12.10 10.30
CA TYR A 50 4.20 12.50 9.10
C TYR A 50 5.52 13.17 9.46
N CYS A 51 6.61 12.39 9.36
CA CYS A 51 7.97 12.90 9.48
C CYS A 51 8.56 13.12 8.08
N ARG A 52 9.43 14.13 7.93
CA ARG A 52 10.18 14.37 6.68
C ARG A 52 10.97 13.12 6.23
N THR A 53 11.43 12.31 7.18
CA THR A 53 12.11 11.05 6.93
C THR A 53 11.20 10.02 6.25
N THR A 54 9.94 9.89 6.68
CA THR A 54 8.95 8.99 6.06
C THR A 54 8.68 9.38 4.62
N PHE A 55 8.61 10.68 4.32
CA PHE A 55 8.48 11.19 2.96
C PHE A 55 9.66 10.75 2.07
N TRP A 56 10.91 11.00 2.50
CA TRP A 56 12.09 10.62 1.71
C TRP A 56 12.22 9.11 1.52
N ILE A 57 11.85 8.30 2.52
CA ILE A 57 11.81 6.83 2.39
C ILE A 57 10.79 6.42 1.33
N ALA A 58 9.60 7.04 1.32
CA ALA A 58 8.58 6.76 0.31
C ALA A 58 9.03 7.17 -1.10
N ILE A 59 9.75 8.29 -1.24
CA ILE A 59 10.32 8.71 -2.54
C ILE A 59 11.38 7.73 -3.03
N LEU A 60 12.28 7.26 -2.14
CA LEU A 60 13.28 6.24 -2.50
C LEU A 60 12.64 4.91 -2.90
N ASP A 61 11.57 4.50 -2.20
CA ASP A 61 10.81 3.30 -2.52
C ASP A 61 10.11 3.41 -3.88
N ALA A 62 9.48 4.56 -4.17
CA ALA A 62 8.88 4.82 -5.48
C ALA A 62 9.93 4.85 -6.60
N PHE A 63 11.10 5.43 -6.34
CA PHE A 63 12.22 5.42 -7.28
C PHE A 63 12.69 3.99 -7.56
N TYR A 64 12.88 3.16 -6.53
CA TYR A 64 13.21 1.75 -6.68
C TYR A 64 12.15 0.99 -7.50
N GLN A 65 10.87 1.16 -7.18
CA GLN A 65 9.77 0.51 -7.91
C GLN A 65 9.76 0.91 -9.38
N SER A 66 10.02 2.19 -9.69
CA SER A 66 10.10 2.67 -11.08
C SER A 66 11.26 2.03 -11.86
N LEU A 67 12.43 1.85 -11.22
CA LEU A 67 13.57 1.16 -11.83
C LEU A 67 13.23 -0.30 -12.10
N VAL A 68 12.62 -1.01 -11.14
CA VAL A 68 12.24 -2.41 -11.31
C VAL A 68 11.19 -2.58 -12.42
N CYS A 69 10.15 -1.74 -12.44
CA CYS A 69 9.12 -1.74 -13.48
C CYS A 69 9.68 -1.46 -14.88
N PHE A 70 10.82 -0.78 -14.99
CA PHE A 70 11.50 -0.53 -16.26
C PHE A 70 12.47 -1.65 -16.65
N PHE A 71 13.39 -2.02 -15.76
CA PHE A 71 14.50 -2.91 -16.07
C PHE A 71 14.08 -4.38 -16.22
N VAL A 72 13.09 -4.87 -15.46
CA VAL A 72 12.68 -6.27 -15.53
C VAL A 72 12.03 -6.61 -16.87
N PRO A 73 11.02 -5.84 -17.37
CA PRO A 73 10.52 -6.05 -18.72
C PRO A 73 11.59 -5.82 -19.78
N TYR A 74 12.43 -4.78 -19.63
CA TYR A 74 13.50 -4.50 -20.58
C TYR A 74 14.47 -5.67 -20.77
N TRP A 75 14.95 -6.29 -19.68
CA TRP A 75 15.83 -7.46 -19.77
C TRP A 75 15.13 -8.70 -20.32
N THR A 76 13.87 -8.91 -19.96
CA THR A 76 13.13 -10.11 -20.42
C THR A 76 12.94 -10.11 -21.94
N TYR A 77 12.72 -8.94 -22.53
CA TYR A 77 12.57 -8.77 -23.97
C TYR A 77 13.87 -8.39 -24.70
N LYS A 78 15.00 -8.33 -23.99
CA LYS A 78 16.32 -7.99 -24.56
C LYS A 78 16.79 -9.15 -25.46
N GLY A 79 16.51 -9.04 -26.75
CA GLY A 79 16.84 -10.05 -27.77
C GLY A 79 15.64 -10.55 -28.58
N SER A 80 14.43 -10.05 -28.32
CA SER A 80 13.24 -10.28 -29.15
C SER A 80 13.02 -9.09 -30.10
N ASP A 81 12.44 -9.31 -31.29
CA ASP A 81 12.09 -8.27 -32.29
C ASP A 81 10.86 -7.42 -31.87
N VAL A 82 10.76 -7.10 -30.58
CA VAL A 82 9.62 -6.40 -30.00
C VAL A 82 9.87 -4.90 -30.08
N GLY A 83 9.04 -4.20 -30.87
CA GLY A 83 9.09 -2.75 -31.00
C GLY A 83 8.86 -2.02 -29.68
N ILE A 84 9.41 -0.80 -29.58
CA ILE A 84 9.36 0.08 -28.39
C ILE A 84 7.91 0.31 -27.90
N PHE A 85 6.92 0.30 -28.79
CA PHE A 85 5.50 0.44 -28.42
C PHE A 85 4.90 -0.84 -27.83
N SER A 86 5.33 -2.02 -28.30
CA SER A 86 4.88 -3.30 -27.76
C SER A 86 5.48 -3.58 -26.37
N LEU A 87 6.63 -2.98 -26.04
CA LEU A 87 7.17 -2.98 -24.68
C LEU A 87 6.41 -2.05 -23.72
N GLY A 88 5.73 -1.02 -24.23
CA GLY A 88 4.97 -0.08 -23.40
C GLY A 88 3.77 -0.73 -22.69
N THR A 89 3.11 -1.69 -23.35
CA THR A 89 1.95 -2.41 -22.83
C THR A 89 2.26 -3.24 -21.57
N PRO A 90 3.27 -4.13 -21.55
CA PRO A 90 3.65 -4.86 -20.34
C PRO A 90 4.15 -3.93 -19.24
N MET A 91 4.91 -2.89 -19.57
CA MET A 91 5.40 -1.93 -18.57
C MET A 91 4.26 -1.18 -17.87
N ASN A 92 3.22 -0.75 -18.60
CA ASN A 92 2.03 -0.15 -18.01
C ASN A 92 1.26 -1.12 -17.13
N THR A 93 1.08 -2.35 -17.61
CA THR A 93 0.32 -3.36 -16.88
C THR A 93 1.01 -3.69 -15.56
N VAL A 94 2.32 -3.95 -15.59
CA VAL A 94 3.16 -4.14 -14.41
C VAL A 94 3.08 -2.95 -13.46
N SER A 95 3.14 -1.71 -14.00
CA SER A 95 3.07 -0.49 -13.18
C SER A 95 1.73 -0.37 -12.47
N LEU A 96 0.62 -0.65 -13.16
CA LEU A 96 -0.72 -0.66 -12.55
C LEU A 96 -0.83 -1.70 -11.44
N PHE A 97 -0.41 -2.94 -11.70
CA PHE A 97 -0.42 -4.00 -10.69
C PHE A 97 0.44 -3.63 -9.48
N THR A 98 1.62 -3.07 -9.72
CA THR A 98 2.53 -2.62 -8.65
C THR A 98 1.87 -1.52 -7.82
N ILE A 99 1.25 -0.50 -8.42
CA ILE A 99 0.57 0.58 -7.70
C ILE A 99 -0.61 0.05 -6.88
N ILE A 100 -1.45 -0.81 -7.46
CA ILE A 100 -2.63 -1.35 -6.77
C ILE A 100 -2.22 -2.27 -5.63
N LEU A 101 -1.24 -3.15 -5.84
CA LEU A 101 -0.77 -4.06 -4.80
C LEU A 101 0.05 -3.34 -3.71
N HIS A 102 0.80 -2.31 -4.08
CA HIS A 102 1.43 -1.42 -3.10
C HIS A 102 0.38 -0.79 -2.19
N LEU A 103 -0.70 -0.26 -2.77
CA LEU A 103 -1.81 0.26 -1.99
C LEU A 103 -2.44 -0.83 -1.12
N ALA A 104 -2.64 -2.03 -1.66
CA ALA A 104 -3.19 -3.17 -0.92
C ALA A 104 -2.37 -3.55 0.32
N ILE A 105 -1.04 -3.44 0.26
CA ILE A 105 -0.14 -3.69 1.40
C ILE A 105 -0.31 -2.61 2.48
N GLU A 106 -0.56 -1.36 2.07
CA GLU A 106 -0.77 -0.24 3.01
C GLU A 106 -2.17 -0.21 3.62
N ILE A 107 -3.13 -0.95 3.05
CA ILE A 107 -4.48 -1.06 3.61
C ILE A 107 -4.46 -1.70 4.99
N LYS A 108 -4.93 -0.95 5.97
CA LYS A 108 -5.04 -1.44 7.34
C LYS A 108 -6.37 -2.15 7.53
N SER A 109 -7.50 -1.58 7.11
CA SER A 109 -8.80 -2.24 7.27
C SER A 109 -9.40 -2.65 5.93
N TRP A 110 -9.39 -3.95 5.66
CA TRP A 110 -9.98 -4.51 4.45
C TRP A 110 -11.51 -4.43 4.52
N THR A 111 -12.10 -3.71 3.57
CA THR A 111 -13.56 -3.64 3.39
C THR A 111 -13.92 -4.11 1.99
N VAL A 112 -15.19 -4.48 1.79
CA VAL A 112 -15.71 -4.88 0.47
C VAL A 112 -15.54 -3.76 -0.56
N VAL A 113 -15.65 -2.50 -0.13
CA VAL A 113 -15.47 -1.32 -0.99
C VAL A 113 -14.06 -1.28 -1.58
N HIS A 114 -13.03 -1.53 -0.78
CA HIS A 114 -11.64 -1.60 -1.26
C HIS A 114 -11.46 -2.67 -2.34
N TRP A 115 -12.02 -3.87 -2.12
CA TRP A 115 -11.99 -4.95 -3.11
C TRP A 115 -12.65 -4.55 -4.44
N VAL A 116 -13.85 -3.98 -4.38
CA VAL A 116 -14.60 -3.55 -5.56
C VAL A 116 -13.82 -2.50 -6.36
N ILE A 117 -13.18 -1.54 -5.69
CA ILE A 117 -12.43 -0.47 -6.38
C ILE A 117 -11.13 -0.99 -6.98
N MET A 118 -10.40 -1.86 -6.28
CA MET A 118 -9.16 -2.44 -6.81
C MET A 118 -9.43 -3.33 -8.02
N VAL A 119 -10.41 -4.25 -7.90
CA VAL A 119 -10.81 -5.12 -9.02
C VAL A 119 -11.44 -4.30 -10.15
N GLY A 120 -12.22 -3.28 -9.80
CA GLY A 120 -12.82 -2.35 -10.75
C GLY A 120 -11.78 -1.59 -11.56
N SER A 121 -10.71 -1.07 -10.91
CA SER A 121 -9.61 -0.39 -11.59
C SER A 121 -8.88 -1.31 -12.57
N ILE A 122 -8.53 -2.53 -12.15
CA ILE A 122 -7.88 -3.52 -13.02
C ILE A 122 -8.78 -3.87 -14.20
N SER A 123 -10.06 -4.13 -13.94
CA SER A 123 -11.03 -4.48 -14.99
C SER A 123 -11.22 -3.32 -15.98
N MET A 124 -11.33 -2.09 -15.47
CA MET A 124 -11.47 -0.89 -16.29
C MET A 124 -10.25 -0.67 -17.18
N PHE A 125 -9.04 -0.89 -16.66
CA PHE A 125 -7.81 -0.84 -17.45
C PHE A 125 -7.84 -1.82 -18.62
N PHE A 126 -8.18 -3.09 -18.40
CA PHE A 126 -8.24 -4.08 -19.48
C PHE A 126 -9.33 -3.74 -20.50
N VAL A 127 -10.52 -3.34 -20.06
CA VAL A 127 -11.63 -2.96 -20.94
C VAL A 127 -11.26 -1.76 -21.81
N VAL A 128 -10.74 -0.69 -21.22
CA VAL A 128 -10.34 0.52 -21.97
C VAL A 128 -9.18 0.22 -22.90
N THR A 129 -8.19 -0.57 -22.47
CA THR A 129 -7.03 -0.90 -23.33
C THR A 129 -7.45 -1.76 -24.52
N LEU A 130 -8.32 -2.76 -24.31
CA LEU A 130 -8.84 -3.59 -25.39
C LEU A 130 -9.73 -2.80 -26.35
N ALA A 131 -10.61 -1.94 -25.81
CA ALA A 131 -11.46 -1.07 -26.61
C ALA A 131 -10.62 -0.10 -27.44
N PHE A 132 -9.59 0.52 -26.86
CA PHE A 132 -8.71 1.44 -27.56
C PHE A 132 -7.88 0.73 -28.65
N SER A 133 -7.38 -0.48 -28.38
CA SER A 133 -6.64 -1.28 -29.37
C SER A 133 -7.53 -1.76 -30.53
N ALA A 134 -8.85 -1.94 -30.31
CA ALA A 134 -9.80 -2.37 -31.33
C ALA A 134 -10.41 -1.21 -32.15
N LEU A 135 -10.67 -0.06 -31.50
CA LEU A 135 -11.41 1.07 -32.11
C LEU A 135 -10.49 2.08 -32.80
N CYS A 136 -9.24 2.22 -32.36
CA CYS A 136 -8.34 3.29 -32.80
C CYS A 136 -7.26 2.79 -33.77
N ILE A 137 -7.66 2.33 -34.97
CA ILE A 137 -6.75 1.83 -36.03
C ILE A 137 -5.93 2.97 -36.68
N SER A 138 -6.41 4.23 -36.65
CA SER A 138 -5.73 5.38 -37.31
C SER A 138 -5.74 6.66 -36.48
N CYS A 139 -5.93 6.57 -35.16
CA CYS A 139 -6.11 7.76 -34.33
C CYS A 139 -4.79 8.44 -33.90
N ASN A 140 -3.63 7.81 -34.06
CA ASN A 140 -2.38 8.42 -33.59
C ASN A 140 -1.08 7.96 -34.31
N PRO A 141 -0.82 8.37 -35.56
CA PRO A 141 0.50 8.16 -36.18
C PRO A 141 1.59 8.88 -35.36
N PRO A 142 2.71 8.24 -34.95
CA PRO A 142 3.32 7.00 -35.47
C PRO A 142 3.15 5.74 -34.58
N SER A 143 2.22 5.74 -33.63
CA SER A 143 1.96 4.60 -32.75
C SER A 143 0.75 3.83 -33.27
N ASP A 144 0.97 2.63 -33.80
CA ASP A 144 -0.12 1.72 -34.18
C ASP A 144 -0.37 0.71 -33.05
N PRO A 145 -1.23 0.99 -32.04
CA PRO A 145 -1.56 0.06 -30.97
C PRO A 145 -2.43 -1.12 -31.43
N TYR A 146 -2.60 -1.29 -32.73
CA TYR A 146 -3.50 -2.25 -33.33
C TYR A 146 -3.08 -3.67 -32.94
N TRP A 147 -3.98 -4.39 -32.25
CA TRP A 147 -3.84 -5.81 -31.89
C TRP A 147 -2.71 -6.18 -30.90
N ILE A 148 -1.96 -5.20 -30.40
CA ILE A 148 -0.82 -5.46 -29.50
C ILE A 148 -1.28 -6.11 -28.19
N MET A 149 -2.34 -5.60 -27.56
CA MET A 149 -2.80 -6.13 -26.26
C MET A 149 -3.33 -7.57 -26.39
N GLN A 150 -4.06 -7.87 -27.46
CA GLN A 150 -4.61 -9.20 -27.75
C GLN A 150 -3.51 -10.22 -28.00
N GLN A 151 -2.42 -9.81 -28.66
CA GLN A 151 -1.26 -10.68 -28.87
C GLN A 151 -0.49 -10.91 -27.57
N GLN A 152 -0.32 -9.87 -26.75
CA GLN A 152 0.36 -9.97 -25.45
C GLN A 152 -0.43 -10.82 -24.44
N MET A 153 -1.76 -10.74 -24.42
CA MET A 153 -2.60 -11.59 -23.57
C MET A 153 -2.57 -13.07 -23.96
N LYS A 154 -2.14 -13.41 -25.18
CA LYS A 154 -1.94 -14.82 -25.58
C LYS A 154 -0.58 -15.35 -25.14
N ASP A 155 0.38 -14.48 -24.87
CA ASP A 155 1.73 -14.87 -24.54
C ASP A 155 1.85 -15.19 -23.04
N PRO A 156 2.23 -16.41 -22.64
CA PRO A 156 2.44 -16.75 -21.23
C PRO A 156 3.58 -15.95 -20.58
N VAL A 157 4.57 -15.49 -21.37
CA VAL A 157 5.71 -14.70 -20.88
C VAL A 157 5.23 -13.37 -20.29
N PHE A 158 4.18 -12.78 -20.86
CA PHE A 158 3.57 -11.54 -20.36
C PHE A 158 3.13 -11.66 -18.89
N TYR A 159 2.44 -12.74 -18.55
CA TYR A 159 1.95 -12.97 -17.17
C TYR A 159 3.10 -13.23 -16.21
N LEU A 160 4.13 -13.98 -16.63
CA LEU A 160 5.32 -14.22 -15.83
C LEU A 160 6.08 -12.93 -15.53
N VAL A 161 6.26 -12.06 -16.53
CA VAL A 161 6.87 -10.73 -16.34
C VAL A 161 6.04 -9.89 -15.39
N CYS A 162 4.71 -9.89 -15.51
CA CYS A 162 3.84 -9.17 -14.59
C CYS A 162 4.03 -9.62 -13.14
N ILE A 163 3.92 -10.94 -12.90
CA ILE A 163 4.04 -11.49 -11.55
C ILE A 163 5.45 -11.25 -10.99
N LEU A 164 6.49 -11.59 -11.76
CA LEU A 164 7.88 -11.46 -11.32
C LEU A 164 8.22 -10.01 -10.99
N THR A 165 7.88 -9.08 -11.89
CA THR A 165 8.21 -7.67 -11.69
C THR A 165 7.48 -7.09 -10.48
N THR A 166 6.20 -7.41 -10.30
CA THR A 166 5.45 -6.93 -9.15
C THR A 166 5.94 -7.51 -7.83
N VAL A 167 6.30 -8.80 -7.78
CA VAL A 167 6.89 -9.41 -6.58
C VAL A 167 8.21 -8.74 -6.23
N VAL A 168 9.11 -8.55 -7.19
CA VAL A 168 10.41 -7.91 -6.97
C VAL A 168 10.25 -6.45 -6.53
N ALA A 169 9.32 -5.71 -7.14
CA ALA A 169 9.07 -4.31 -6.81
C ALA A 169 8.54 -4.11 -5.38
N LEU A 170 7.73 -5.05 -4.87
CA LEU A 170 7.09 -4.93 -3.55
C LEU A 170 7.91 -5.56 -2.41
N LEU A 171 8.87 -6.43 -2.74
CA LEU A 171 9.63 -7.21 -1.74
C LEU A 171 10.34 -6.35 -0.68
N PRO A 172 11.06 -5.26 -1.01
CA PRO A 172 11.75 -4.46 0.01
C PRO A 172 10.77 -3.81 0.98
N ARG A 173 9.64 -3.31 0.50
CA ARG A 173 8.64 -2.67 1.35
C ARG A 173 7.91 -3.69 2.22
N PHE A 174 7.52 -4.82 1.64
CA PHE A 174 6.86 -5.90 2.36
C PHE A 174 7.75 -6.43 3.51
N THR A 175 9.03 -6.67 3.25
CA THR A 175 9.99 -7.13 4.26
C THR A 175 10.21 -6.09 5.36
N LEU A 176 10.35 -4.80 5.02
CA LEU A 176 10.45 -3.72 6.01
C LEU A 176 9.19 -3.58 6.87
N HIS A 177 8.01 -3.70 6.27
CA HIS A 177 6.74 -3.63 6.99
C HIS A 177 6.58 -4.82 7.95
N ALA A 178 6.86 -6.04 7.49
CA ALA A 178 6.83 -7.24 8.31
C ALA A 178 7.84 -7.18 9.47
N LEU A 179 9.06 -6.71 9.20
CA LEU A 179 10.11 -6.56 10.20
C LEU A 179 9.73 -5.54 11.28
N ARG A 180 9.22 -4.37 10.88
CA ARG A 180 8.75 -3.34 11.84
C ARG A 180 7.56 -3.82 12.66
N GLY A 181 6.61 -4.52 12.04
CA GLY A 181 5.47 -5.10 12.73
C GLY A 181 5.87 -6.15 13.78
N THR A 182 6.92 -6.91 13.52
CA THR A 182 7.39 -7.99 14.39
C THR A 182 8.33 -7.50 15.50
N LEU A 183 9.31 -6.66 15.18
CA LEU A 183 10.34 -6.23 16.14
C LEU A 183 9.90 -5.07 17.03
N VAL A 184 9.07 -4.16 16.52
CA VAL A 184 8.64 -2.96 17.26
C VAL A 184 7.14 -2.70 17.02
N PRO A 185 6.25 -3.51 17.62
CA PRO A 185 4.82 -3.32 17.46
C PRO A 185 4.40 -1.95 18.01
N CYS A 186 3.98 -1.06 17.11
CA CYS A 186 3.48 0.26 17.47
C CYS A 186 2.23 0.16 18.34
N ASP A 187 2.03 1.12 19.25
CA ASP A 187 0.84 1.15 20.12
C ASP A 187 -0.48 1.18 19.33
N HIS A 188 -0.48 1.76 18.13
CA HIS A 188 -1.62 1.74 17.20
C HIS A 188 -1.91 0.33 16.67
N LEU A 189 -0.89 -0.49 16.42
CA LEU A 189 -1.06 -1.88 16.01
C LEU A 189 -1.67 -2.71 17.14
N LYS A 190 -1.24 -2.49 18.38
CA LYS A 190 -1.82 -3.13 19.57
C LYS A 190 -3.28 -2.71 19.77
N ALA A 191 -3.57 -1.42 19.67
CA ALA A 191 -4.95 -0.91 19.76
C ALA A 191 -5.85 -1.53 18.69
N ARG A 192 -5.38 -1.61 17.44
CA ARG A 192 -6.08 -2.28 16.36
C ARG A 192 -6.34 -3.76 16.66
N GLN A 193 -5.36 -4.49 17.19
CA GLN A 193 -5.54 -5.89 17.60
C GLN A 193 -6.63 -6.03 18.67
N ILE A 194 -6.68 -5.10 19.63
CA ILE A 194 -7.71 -5.08 20.67
C ILE A 194 -9.09 -4.74 20.07
N ASP A 195 -9.15 -3.93 19.01
CA ASP A 195 -10.42 -3.55 18.39
C ASP A 195 -11.07 -4.71 17.63
N GLN A 196 -10.25 -5.63 17.12
CA GLN A 196 -10.69 -6.85 16.46
C GLN A 196 -11.16 -7.94 17.43
N LEU A 197 -10.97 -7.77 18.75
CA LEU A 197 -11.46 -8.73 19.74
C LEU A 197 -12.99 -8.73 19.85
N PRO A 198 -13.60 -9.82 20.33
CA PRO A 198 -15.03 -9.87 20.65
C PRO A 198 -15.44 -8.71 21.57
N PRO A 199 -16.66 -8.17 21.43
CA PRO A 199 -17.09 -6.97 22.15
C PRO A 199 -16.95 -7.13 23.67
N GLU A 200 -17.30 -8.29 24.23
CA GLU A 200 -17.16 -8.58 25.67
C GLU A 200 -15.72 -8.46 26.15
N ARG A 201 -14.76 -9.03 25.40
CA ARG A 201 -13.33 -9.02 25.77
C ARG A 201 -12.73 -7.63 25.61
N ARG A 202 -13.14 -6.89 24.58
CA ARG A 202 -12.76 -5.50 24.38
C ARG A 202 -13.26 -4.62 25.53
N GLU A 203 -14.50 -4.79 25.97
CA GLU A 203 -15.05 -4.04 27.10
C GLU A 203 -14.35 -4.34 28.41
N MET A 204 -14.06 -5.63 28.70
CA MET A 204 -13.29 -6.01 29.89
C MET A 204 -11.93 -5.32 29.91
N TRP A 205 -11.20 -5.35 28.79
CA TRP A 205 -9.91 -4.69 28.66
C TRP A 205 -10.02 -3.16 28.87
N LEU A 206 -11.05 -2.52 28.30
CA LEU A 206 -11.30 -1.09 28.48
C LEU A 206 -11.63 -0.71 29.93
N ARG A 207 -12.29 -1.60 30.69
CA ARG A 207 -12.56 -1.40 32.12
C ARG A 207 -11.28 -1.53 32.94
N GLU A 208 -10.49 -2.57 32.68
CA GLU A 208 -9.21 -2.79 33.33
C GLU A 208 -8.27 -1.60 33.08
N TRP A 209 -8.15 -1.16 31.83
CA TRP A 209 -7.35 0.01 31.46
C TRP A 209 -7.78 1.28 32.21
N ARG A 210 -9.10 1.54 32.31
CA ARG A 210 -9.64 2.67 33.08
C ARG A 210 -9.26 2.56 34.56
N SER A 211 -9.45 1.39 35.16
CA SER A 211 -9.11 1.18 36.57
C SER A 211 -7.63 1.44 36.87
N LEU A 212 -6.73 0.99 35.99
CA LEU A 212 -5.29 1.23 36.10
C LEU A 212 -4.94 2.71 35.97
N LYS A 213 -5.64 3.42 35.08
CA LYS A 213 -5.45 4.86 34.90
C LYS A 213 -5.91 5.66 36.12
N ASP A 214 -7.04 5.29 36.71
CA ASP A 214 -7.56 5.91 37.92
C ASP A 214 -6.62 5.68 39.12
N LEU A 215 -6.13 4.44 39.29
CA LEU A 215 -5.11 4.09 40.29
C LEU A 215 -3.83 4.94 40.15
N CYS A 216 -3.35 5.13 38.92
CA CYS A 216 -2.15 5.92 38.64
C CYS A 216 -2.36 7.42 38.90
N SER A 217 -3.59 7.92 38.67
CA SER A 217 -3.98 9.30 39.00
C SER A 217 -4.08 9.54 40.51
N SER A 218 -4.60 8.57 41.27
CA SER A 218 -4.70 8.66 42.73
C SER A 218 -3.35 8.47 43.44
N TYR A 219 -2.43 7.69 42.85
CA TYR A 219 -1.11 7.41 43.40
C TYR A 219 0.02 7.78 42.43
N PRO A 220 0.38 9.07 42.33
CA PRO A 220 1.40 9.54 41.38
C PRO A 220 2.80 8.95 41.62
N SER A 221 3.09 8.47 42.83
CA SER A 221 4.34 7.77 43.17
C SER A 221 4.52 6.45 42.39
N LEU A 222 3.42 5.76 42.03
CA LEU A 222 3.44 4.52 41.27
C LEU A 222 3.91 4.72 39.82
N SER A 223 3.56 5.87 39.21
CA SER A 223 3.92 6.20 37.82
C SER A 223 5.43 6.31 37.58
N SER A 224 6.18 6.73 38.61
CA SER A 224 7.63 6.90 38.57
C SER A 224 8.40 5.57 38.53
N SER A 225 7.82 4.52 39.10
CA SER A 225 8.37 3.16 39.13
C SER A 225 8.24 2.46 37.77
N THR A 226 7.08 2.59 37.11
CA THR A 226 6.84 1.99 35.79
C THR A 226 7.70 2.63 34.70
N ARG A 227 7.95 3.94 34.77
CA ARG A 227 8.86 4.65 33.84
C ARG A 227 10.31 4.16 33.96
N LYS A 228 10.80 3.90 35.19
CA LYS A 228 12.16 3.33 35.41
C LYS A 228 12.30 1.89 34.91
N ARG A 229 11.23 1.09 34.97
CA ARG A 229 11.23 -0.29 34.44
C ARG A 229 11.22 -0.35 32.91
N SER A 230 10.49 0.55 32.25
CA SER A 230 10.46 0.62 30.78
C SER A 230 11.79 1.09 30.17
N THR A 231 12.53 1.98 30.83
CA THR A 231 13.88 2.37 30.37
C THR A 231 14.92 1.30 30.65
N ALA A 232 14.82 0.57 31.76
CA ALA A 232 15.71 -0.56 32.05
C ALA A 232 15.53 -1.74 31.07
N ALA A 233 14.28 -2.04 30.66
CA ALA A 233 14.02 -3.08 29.66
C ALA A 233 14.47 -2.71 28.24
N ALA A 234 14.46 -1.41 27.89
CA ALA A 234 14.96 -0.94 26.60
C ALA A 234 16.49 -0.98 26.50
N VAL A 235 17.21 -0.79 27.62
CA VAL A 235 18.69 -0.88 27.65
C VAL A 235 19.17 -2.33 27.61
N HIS A 236 18.39 -3.29 28.11
CA HIS A 236 18.79 -4.71 28.13
C HIS A 236 18.54 -5.46 26.80
N ASN A 237 17.78 -4.88 25.86
CA ASN A 237 17.51 -5.44 24.53
C ASN A 237 18.33 -4.76 23.41
N ALA A 238 19.26 -3.87 23.76
CA ALA A 238 20.13 -3.16 22.83
C ALA A 238 21.62 -3.48 23.03
N ALA A 239 21.93 -4.53 23.79
CA ALA A 239 23.28 -5.08 24.00
C ALA A 239 23.36 -6.50 23.43
#